data_AF-A0A8H2PSF6-F1
#
_entry.id   AF-A0A8H2PSF6-F1
#
_cell.length_a   1.000
_cell.length_b   1.000
_cell.length_c   1.000
_cell.angle_alpha   90.00
_cell.angle_beta   90.00
_cell.angle_gamma   90.00
#
_symmetry.space_group_name_H-M   'P 1'
#
loop_
_entity.id
_entity.type
_entity.pdbx_description
1 polymer ?
#
loop_
_entity_poly.entity_id
_entity_poly.type
_entity_poly.pdbx_seq_one_letter_code
_entity_poly.pdbx_strand_id
1 'polypeptide(L)'
;MNLIEQLGGYEAAKKKANDKGIGFLLSKELLEYRRQHNIFEVGDKVVEITDYPSNDVLTVKSIFDKLLVCESDDFNASYVLSNKYKPYFYVRRATDEEIEAGKRLEVV
;
A
#
# COMPACT_ATOMS: atom_id res chain seq x y z
N MET A 1 -5.52 -12.65 -18.90
CA MET A 1 -4.44 -13.17 -18.02
C MET A 1 -3.33 -12.15 -18.04
N ASN A 2 -3.05 -11.48 -16.92
CA ASN A 2 -2.01 -10.45 -16.85
C ASN A 2 -0.61 -11.11 -16.69
N LEU A 3 0.46 -10.34 -16.87
CA LEU A 3 1.84 -10.84 -16.76
C LEU A 3 2.14 -11.48 -15.39
N ILE A 4 1.59 -10.92 -14.32
CA ILE A 4 1.78 -11.43 -12.95
C ILE A 4 1.16 -12.83 -12.80
N GLU A 5 -0.05 -13.04 -13.32
CA GLU A 5 -0.70 -14.36 -13.34
C GLU A 5 0.10 -15.38 -14.16
N GLN A 6 0.63 -14.98 -15.33
CA GLN A 6 1.49 -15.85 -16.14
C GLN A 6 2.79 -16.24 -15.41
N LEU A 7 3.27 -15.38 -14.50
CA LEU A 7 4.44 -15.65 -13.68
C LEU A 7 4.15 -16.54 -12.46
N GLY A 8 2.90 -16.95 -12.25
CA GLY A 8 2.47 -17.79 -11.13
C GLY A 8 1.85 -17.00 -9.96
N GLY A 9 1.35 -15.80 -10.23
CA GLY A 9 0.76 -14.91 -9.23
C GLY A 9 1.77 -13.98 -8.57
N TYR A 10 1.26 -13.14 -7.66
CA TYR A 10 2.01 -12.02 -7.06
C TYR A 10 3.32 -12.45 -6.39
N GLU A 11 3.26 -13.41 -5.46
CA GLU A 11 4.43 -13.87 -4.71
C GLU A 11 5.50 -14.50 -5.61
N ALA A 12 5.08 -15.26 -6.62
CA ALA A 12 6.01 -15.87 -7.58
C ALA A 12 6.68 -14.81 -8.47
N ALA A 13 5.92 -13.81 -8.92
CA ALA A 13 6.44 -12.69 -9.70
C ALA A 13 7.41 -11.82 -8.89
N LYS A 14 7.05 -11.49 -7.64
CA LYS A 14 7.91 -10.73 -6.71
C LYS A 14 9.21 -11.47 -6.39
N LYS A 15 9.13 -12.77 -6.13
CA LYS A 15 10.32 -13.61 -5.92
C LYS A 15 11.23 -13.61 -7.15
N LYS A 16 10.69 -13.83 -8.35
CA LYS A 16 11.46 -13.78 -9.60
C LYS A 16 12.11 -12.42 -9.85
N ALA A 17 11.39 -11.34 -9.56
CA ALA A 17 11.90 -9.97 -9.64
C ALA A 17 13.15 -9.77 -8.79
N ASN A 18 13.12 -10.26 -7.54
CA ASN A 18 14.24 -10.19 -6.61
C ASN A 18 15.38 -11.14 -7.01
N ASP A 19 15.08 -12.41 -7.23
CA ASP A 19 16.09 -13.46 -7.49
C ASP A 19 16.90 -13.18 -8.77
N LYS A 20 16.26 -12.62 -9.80
CA LYS A 20 16.91 -12.31 -11.09
C LYS A 20 17.43 -10.88 -11.19
N GLY A 21 17.22 -10.05 -10.17
CA GLY A 21 17.56 -8.62 -10.21
C GLY A 21 16.79 -7.84 -11.28
N ILE A 22 15.66 -8.35 -11.76
CA ILE A 22 14.83 -7.73 -12.80
C ILE A 22 13.69 -6.89 -12.21
N GLY A 23 13.76 -6.55 -10.91
CA GLY A 23 12.70 -5.83 -10.21
C GLY A 23 12.30 -4.52 -10.88
N PHE A 24 13.24 -3.82 -11.52
CA PHE A 24 12.93 -2.62 -12.28
C PHE A 24 11.99 -2.89 -13.47
N LEU A 25 12.17 -4.01 -14.18
CA LEU A 25 11.38 -4.40 -15.35
C LEU A 25 9.95 -4.81 -15.00
N LEU A 26 9.71 -5.29 -13.77
CA LEU A 26 8.40 -5.73 -13.30
C LEU A 26 7.77 -4.76 -12.30
N SER A 27 8.44 -3.65 -12.00
CA SER A 27 8.07 -2.73 -10.93
C SER A 27 6.68 -2.13 -11.15
N LYS A 28 6.38 -1.72 -12.38
CA LYS A 28 5.09 -1.13 -12.76
C LYS A 28 3.98 -2.16 -12.70
N GLU A 29 4.19 -3.35 -13.27
CA GLU A 29 3.19 -4.41 -13.31
C GLU A 29 2.90 -4.96 -11.90
N LEU A 30 3.92 -5.08 -11.04
CA LEU A 30 3.74 -5.45 -9.64
C LEU A 30 2.96 -4.37 -8.88
N LEU A 31 3.27 -3.09 -9.11
CA LEU A 31 2.56 -1.98 -8.48
C LEU A 31 1.09 -1.91 -8.92
N GLU A 32 0.80 -2.01 -10.22
CA GLU A 32 -0.56 -2.02 -10.76
C GLU A 32 -1.35 -3.22 -10.24
N TYR A 33 -0.74 -4.40 -10.23
CA TYR A 33 -1.36 -5.61 -9.68
C TYR A 33 -1.71 -5.43 -8.20
N ARG A 34 -0.78 -4.91 -7.39
CA ARG A 34 -1.08 -4.61 -5.99
C ARG A 34 -2.26 -3.67 -5.87
N ARG A 35 -2.26 -2.55 -6.61
CA ARG A 35 -3.35 -1.55 -6.63
C ARG A 35 -4.72 -2.21 -6.91
N GLN A 36 -4.79 -3.09 -7.90
CA GLN A 36 -6.03 -3.80 -8.27
C GLN A 36 -6.47 -4.85 -7.24
N HIS A 37 -5.54 -5.47 -6.53
CA HIS A 37 -5.81 -6.58 -5.62
C HIS A 37 -5.77 -6.21 -4.12
N ASN A 38 -5.68 -4.92 -3.78
CA ASN A 38 -5.59 -4.42 -2.40
C ASN A 38 -4.45 -5.08 -1.59
N ILE A 39 -3.33 -5.39 -2.24
CA ILE A 39 -2.13 -5.94 -1.59
C ILE A 39 -1.26 -4.80 -1.07
N PHE A 40 -0.99 -4.73 0.22
CA PHE A 40 -0.15 -3.70 0.84
C PHE A 40 1.23 -4.25 1.21
N GLU A 41 2.25 -3.40 1.17
CA GLU A 41 3.59 -3.72 1.67
C GLU A 41 4.15 -2.58 2.52
N VAL A 42 5.18 -2.91 3.31
CA VAL A 42 5.95 -1.91 4.05
C VAL A 42 6.53 -0.88 3.08
N GLY A 43 6.40 0.39 3.44
CA GLY A 43 6.76 1.54 2.61
C GLY A 43 5.61 2.11 1.78
N ASP A 44 4.46 1.43 1.69
CA ASP A 44 3.30 1.99 0.99
C ASP A 44 2.81 3.26 1.68
N LYS A 45 2.47 4.25 0.85
CA LYS A 45 1.77 5.45 1.28
C LYS A 45 0.26 5.22 1.21
N VAL A 46 -0.42 5.47 2.32
CA VAL A 46 -1.86 5.22 2.49
C VAL A 46 -2.54 6.41 3.14
N VAL A 47 -3.86 6.51 2.95
CA VAL A 47 -4.71 7.48 3.63
C VAL A 47 -5.93 6.78 4.22
N GLU A 48 -6.49 7.36 5.26
CA GLU A 48 -7.61 6.76 5.98
C GLU A 48 -8.93 6.76 5.17
N ILE A 49 -9.80 5.79 5.37
CA ILE A 49 -11.17 5.78 4.85
C ILE A 49 -12.10 5.60 6.04
N THR A 50 -12.30 6.69 6.77
CA THR A 50 -13.19 6.77 7.93
C THR A 50 -14.14 7.95 7.74
N ASP A 51 -15.12 8.09 8.63
CA ASP A 51 -16.03 9.24 8.61
C ASP A 51 -15.31 10.57 8.94
N TYR A 52 -14.14 10.48 9.59
CA TYR A 52 -13.30 11.61 9.99
C TYR A 52 -11.83 11.27 9.75
N PRO A 53 -11.39 11.21 8.48
CA PRO A 53 -10.04 10.82 8.17
C PRO A 53 -9.05 11.92 8.54
N SER A 54 -7.82 11.53 8.89
CA SER A 54 -6.72 12.47 8.95
C SER A 54 -6.38 13.06 7.57
N ASN A 55 -5.75 14.23 7.58
CA ASN A 55 -5.18 14.85 6.37
C ASN A 55 -3.82 14.26 6.00
N ASP A 56 -3.32 13.30 6.76
CA ASP A 56 -1.96 12.82 6.63
C ASP A 56 -1.87 11.73 5.57
N VAL A 57 -0.75 11.72 4.85
CA VAL A 57 -0.32 10.54 4.10
C VAL A 57 0.55 9.71 5.04
N LEU A 58 0.07 8.51 5.35
CA LEU A 58 0.69 7.62 6.32
C LEU A 58 1.57 6.58 5.60
N THR A 59 2.68 6.21 6.21
CA THR A 59 3.59 5.18 5.70
C THR A 59 3.34 3.85 6.38
N VAL A 60 3.10 2.77 5.65
CA VAL A 60 3.03 1.42 6.22
C VAL A 60 4.41 1.03 6.77
N LYS A 61 4.53 0.86 8.08
CA LYS A 61 5.80 0.50 8.75
C LYS A 61 5.92 -1.00 9.03
N SER A 62 4.81 -1.64 9.36
CA SER A 62 4.79 -3.08 9.60
C SER A 62 3.43 -3.67 9.28
N ILE A 63 3.44 -4.95 8.94
CA ILE A 63 2.26 -5.73 8.60
C ILE A 63 2.26 -6.98 9.47
N PHE A 64 1.21 -7.18 10.27
CA PHE A 64 1.03 -8.37 11.10
C PHE A 64 -0.23 -9.10 10.69
N ASP A 65 -0.08 -10.20 9.94
CA ASP A 65 -1.18 -10.93 9.30
C ASP A 65 -2.00 -9.98 8.40
N LYS A 66 -3.05 -9.36 8.95
CA LYS A 66 -3.90 -8.39 8.25
C LYS A 66 -3.99 -7.02 8.94
N LEU A 67 -3.07 -6.75 9.87
CA LEU A 67 -2.94 -5.50 10.60
C LEU A 67 -1.89 -4.63 9.90
N LEU A 68 -2.26 -3.39 9.55
CA LEU A 68 -1.35 -2.37 9.07
C LEU A 68 -1.03 -1.41 10.21
N VAL A 69 0.25 -1.35 10.59
CA VAL A 69 0.77 -0.29 11.45
C VAL A 69 1.36 0.77 10.53
N CYS A 70 0.79 1.96 10.56
CA CYS A 70 1.17 3.07 9.72
C CYS A 70 1.68 4.23 10.56
N GLU A 71 2.60 5.02 10.03
CA GLU A 71 3.17 6.16 10.73
C GLU A 71 2.96 7.43 9.92
N SER A 72 2.58 8.52 10.61
CA SER A 72 2.59 9.86 10.02
C SER A 72 4.02 10.40 10.06
N ASP A 73 4.50 10.89 8.91
CA ASP A 73 5.82 11.49 8.81
C ASP A 73 5.90 12.80 9.63
N ASP A 74 4.77 13.49 9.84
CA ASP A 74 4.69 14.77 10.57
C ASP A 74 4.66 14.60 12.09
N PHE A 75 4.01 13.55 12.58
CA PHE A 75 3.79 13.34 14.02
C PHE A 75 4.70 12.27 14.63
N ASN A 76 5.48 11.53 13.83
CA ASN A 76 6.29 10.37 14.26
C ASN A 76 5.49 9.46 15.22
N ALA A 77 4.21 9.31 14.91
CA ALA A 77 3.21 8.61 15.69
C ALA A 77 2.72 7.41 14.87
N SER A 78 2.74 6.24 15.50
CA SER A 78 2.27 4.99 14.88
C SER A 78 0.78 4.77 15.18
N TYR A 79 0.01 4.50 14.14
CA TYR A 79 -1.40 4.18 14.16
C TYR A 79 -1.63 2.73 13.69
N VAL A 80 -2.56 2.03 14.34
CA VAL A 80 -3.03 0.72 13.87
C VAL A 80 -4.32 0.95 13.08
N LEU A 81 -4.23 0.87 11.76
CA LEU A 81 -5.32 1.28 10.85
C LEU A 81 -6.13 0.12 10.30
N SER A 82 -5.83 -1.11 10.69
CA SER A 82 -6.72 -2.22 10.44
C SER A 82 -6.81 -3.13 11.63
N ASN A 83 -7.89 -3.90 11.73
CA ASN A 83 -8.10 -4.84 12.82
C ASN A 83 -8.51 -6.22 12.31
N LYS A 84 -8.41 -7.23 13.18
CA LYS A 84 -8.74 -8.64 12.87
C LYS A 84 -10.13 -8.83 12.25
N TYR A 85 -11.08 -7.96 12.58
CA TYR A 85 -12.47 -8.03 12.11
C TYR A 85 -12.71 -7.23 10.82
N LYS A 86 -11.84 -6.27 10.50
CA LYS A 86 -11.91 -5.37 9.34
C LYS A 86 -10.49 -5.04 8.84
N PRO A 87 -9.85 -5.99 8.15
CA PRO A 87 -8.41 -5.95 7.90
C PRO A 87 -7.93 -4.85 6.95
N TYR A 88 -8.80 -4.21 6.17
CA TYR A 88 -8.39 -3.17 5.20
C TYR A 88 -9.45 -2.09 4.99
N PHE A 89 -10.46 -1.98 5.86
CA PHE A 89 -11.61 -1.10 5.61
C PHE A 89 -11.32 0.37 5.84
N TYR A 90 -10.26 0.70 6.59
CA TYR A 90 -10.00 2.07 7.01
C TYR A 90 -8.85 2.72 6.26
N VAL A 91 -8.32 2.10 5.21
CA VAL A 91 -7.26 2.71 4.40
C VAL A 91 -7.42 2.40 2.92
N ARG A 92 -7.04 3.36 2.09
CA ARG A 92 -6.69 3.13 0.69
C ARG A 92 -5.26 3.54 0.46
N ARG A 93 -4.69 3.11 -0.66
CA ARG A 93 -3.47 3.74 -1.17
C ARG A 93 -3.69 5.23 -1.40
N ALA A 94 -2.68 6.00 -1.04
CA ALA A 94 -2.57 7.38 -1.46
C ALA A 94 -2.45 7.42 -2.99
N THR A 95 -3.12 8.39 -3.61
CA THR A 95 -2.95 8.72 -5.03
C THR A 95 -1.58 9.33 -5.27
N ASP A 96 -1.13 9.33 -6.52
CA ASP A 96 0.17 9.93 -6.86
C ASP A 96 0.14 11.45 -6.53
N GLU A 97 -1.00 12.11 -6.71
CA GLU A 97 -1.22 13.51 -6.35
C GLU A 97 -1.17 13.77 -4.83
N GLU A 98 -1.72 12.88 -4.02
CA GLU A 98 -1.64 12.99 -2.55
C GLU A 98 -0.22 12.77 -2.03
N ILE A 99 0.51 11.83 -2.62
CA ILE A 99 1.91 11.56 -2.28
C ILE A 99 2.76 12.80 -2.61
N GLU A 100 2.57 13.38 -3.80
CA GLU A 100 3.28 14.60 -4.21
C GLU A 100 2.91 15.80 -3.33
N ALA A 101 1.64 15.94 -2.96
CA ALA A 101 1.18 17.00 -2.05
C ALA A 101 1.62 16.81 -0.59
N GLY A 102 2.09 15.61 -0.23
CA GLY A 102 2.42 15.22 1.14
C GLY A 102 1.20 15.14 2.08
N LYS A 103 -0.02 15.17 1.55
CA LYS A 103 -1.27 15.20 2.33
C LYS A 103 -2.43 14.59 1.56
N ARG A 104 -3.44 14.11 2.29
CA ARG A 104 -4.73 13.69 1.73
C ARG A 104 -5.36 14.88 1.00
N LEU A 105 -5.89 14.62 -0.18
CA LEU A 105 -6.68 15.57 -0.94
C LEU A 105 -8.15 15.22 -0.73
N GLU A 106 -8.96 16.22 -0.41
CA GLU A 106 -10.41 16.04 -0.40
C GLU A 106 -10.86 15.64 -1.80
N VAL A 107 -11.60 14.54 -1.89
CA VAL A 107 -12.29 14.20 -3.13
C VAL A 107 -13.44 15.19 -3.24
N VAL A 108 -13.27 16.20 -4.10
CA VAL A 108 -14.27 17.23 -4.41
C VAL A 108 -15.52 16.60 -5.01
#